data_AF-A0A162C9V0-F1
#
_entry.id   AF-A0A162C9V0-F1
#
_cell.length_a   1.000
_cell.length_b   1.000
_cell.length_c   1.000
_cell.angle_alpha   90.00
_cell.angle_beta   90.00
_cell.angle_gamma   90.00
#
_symmetry.space_group_name_H-M   'P 1'
#
loop_
_entity.id
_entity.type
_entity.pdbx_description
1 polymer ?
#
loop_
_entity_poly.entity_id
_entity_poly.type
_entity_poly.pdbx_seq_one_letter_code
_entity_poly.pdbx_strand_id
1 'polypeptide(L)'
;VKEVNGFVFDFVAGEDEVARELREKVRVLCWVMTGPKNHEKKAIHVKRTWGKRCNILVFMSSVEDESLPSVALPVGEGRENLWGKTP
;
A
#
# COMPACT_ATOMS: atom_id res chain seq x y z
N VAL A 1 -37.38 -19.65 -13.49
CA VAL A 1 -35.97 -19.27 -13.68
C VAL A 1 -35.45 -18.68 -12.37
N LYS A 2 -34.96 -19.54 -11.47
CA LYS A 2 -34.34 -19.19 -10.18
C LYS A 2 -33.28 -20.25 -9.91
N GLU A 3 -32.02 -19.95 -10.19
CA GLU A 3 -30.85 -20.70 -9.73
C GLU A 3 -29.59 -19.96 -10.18
N VAL A 4 -29.09 -19.05 -9.34
CA VAL A 4 -27.71 -18.50 -9.31
C VAL A 4 -27.61 -17.52 -8.12
N ASN A 5 -27.89 -17.93 -6.88
CA ASN A 5 -27.83 -17.03 -5.71
C ASN A 5 -27.64 -17.79 -4.38
N GLY A 6 -26.52 -18.50 -4.21
CA GLY A 6 -26.20 -19.13 -2.92
C GLY A 6 -24.73 -19.50 -2.79
N PHE A 7 -24.25 -20.39 -3.66
CA PHE A 7 -22.91 -20.97 -3.55
C PHE A 7 -21.74 -19.97 -3.72
N VAL A 8 -21.88 -18.92 -4.53
CA VAL A 8 -20.81 -17.92 -4.77
C VAL A 8 -20.69 -16.91 -3.63
N PHE A 9 -21.79 -16.59 -2.94
CA PHE A 9 -21.79 -15.59 -1.87
C PHE A 9 -21.05 -16.10 -0.63
N ASP A 10 -21.20 -17.39 -0.31
CA ASP A 10 -20.55 -18.03 0.84
C ASP A 10 -19.03 -18.20 0.65
N PHE A 11 -18.54 -18.39 -0.59
CA PHE A 11 -17.10 -18.53 -0.85
C PHE A 11 -16.33 -17.21 -0.62
N VAL A 12 -16.90 -16.08 -1.03
CA VAL A 12 -16.25 -14.75 -0.87
C VAL A 12 -16.32 -14.27 0.59
N ALA A 13 -17.41 -14.58 1.31
CA ALA A 13 -17.60 -14.13 2.69
C ALA A 13 -16.52 -14.67 3.66
N GLY A 14 -16.01 -15.89 3.43
CA GLY A 14 -14.96 -16.48 4.27
C GLY A 14 -13.57 -15.84 4.08
N GLU A 15 -13.28 -15.28 2.91
CA GLU A 15 -11.97 -14.68 2.62
C GLU A 15 -11.72 -13.41 3.45
N ASP A 16 -12.76 -12.59 3.65
CA ASP A 16 -12.65 -11.35 4.43
C ASP A 16 -12.42 -11.62 5.93
N GLU A 17 -13.04 -12.66 6.48
CA GLU A 17 -12.82 -13.09 7.86
C GLU A 17 -11.39 -13.60 8.07
N VAL A 18 -10.92 -14.47 7.18
CA VAL A 18 -9.53 -14.97 7.19
C VAL A 18 -8.53 -13.83 7.03
N ALA A 19 -8.80 -12.86 6.15
CA ALA A 19 -7.94 -11.70 5.96
C ALA A 19 -7.86 -10.83 7.22
N ARG A 20 -8.97 -10.66 7.96
CA ARG A 20 -8.99 -9.91 9.23
C ARG A 20 -8.17 -10.63 10.30
N GLU A 21 -8.32 -11.94 10.44
CA GLU A 21 -7.49 -12.71 11.37
C GLU A 21 -6.00 -12.67 11.03
N LEU A 22 -5.66 -12.84 9.75
CA LEU A 22 -4.27 -12.79 9.28
C LEU A 22 -3.65 -11.41 9.51
N ARG A 23 -4.43 -10.34 9.37
CA ARG A 23 -3.96 -8.97 9.64
C ARG A 23 -3.54 -8.79 11.11
N GLU A 24 -4.18 -9.48 12.05
CA GLU A 24 -3.82 -9.43 13.47
C GLU A 24 -2.60 -10.31 13.80
N LYS A 25 -2.50 -11.48 13.15
CA LYS A 25 -1.44 -12.47 13.40
C LYS A 25 -0.11 -12.16 12.67
N VAL A 26 -0.18 -11.49 11.52
CA VAL A 26 0.97 -11.23 10.64
C VAL A 26 1.24 -9.73 10.54
N ARG A 27 2.51 -9.34 10.66
CA ARG A 27 2.94 -7.95 10.49
C ARG A 27 3.52 -7.73 9.10
N VAL A 28 2.79 -7.00 8.26
CA VAL A 28 3.22 -6.62 6.90
C VAL A 28 3.54 -5.13 6.84
N LEU A 29 4.80 -4.82 6.57
CA LEU A 29 5.27 -3.47 6.23
C LEU A 29 5.36 -3.33 4.71
N CYS A 30 4.60 -2.41 4.16
CA CYS A 30 4.71 -2.02 2.76
C CYS A 30 5.56 -0.76 2.63
N TRP A 31 6.67 -0.92 1.92
CA TRP A 31 7.65 0.12 1.71
C TRP A 31 7.64 0.54 0.25
N VAL A 32 7.24 1.79 -0.02
CA VAL A 32 7.02 2.28 -1.39
C VAL A 32 7.98 3.44 -1.66
N MET A 33 8.95 3.21 -2.54
CA MET A 33 9.77 4.30 -3.06
C MET A 33 8.98 5.12 -4.08
N THR A 34 8.96 6.44 -3.89
CA THR A 34 8.35 7.40 -4.80
C THR A 34 9.21 8.67 -4.87
N GLY A 35 8.74 9.66 -5.62
CA GLY A 35 9.32 10.99 -5.64
C GLY A 35 8.21 12.05 -5.72
N PRO A 36 8.51 13.32 -5.44
CA PRO A 36 7.49 14.36 -5.24
C PRO A 36 6.53 14.51 -6.43
N LYS A 37 7.05 14.40 -7.66
CA LYS A 37 6.25 14.49 -8.91
C LYS A 37 5.19 13.39 -9.04
N ASN A 38 5.33 12.29 -8.31
CA ASN A 38 4.47 11.10 -8.37
C ASN A 38 3.51 10.99 -7.19
N HIS A 39 3.58 11.90 -6.21
CA HIS A 39 2.73 11.89 -5.02
C HIS A 39 1.25 11.83 -5.40
N GLU A 40 0.76 12.89 -6.04
CA GLU A 40 -0.64 12.98 -6.48
C GLU A 40 -0.96 12.09 -7.67
N LYS A 41 0.00 11.84 -8.56
CA LYS A 41 -0.25 11.11 -9.81
C LYS A 41 -0.32 9.59 -9.63
N LYS A 42 0.37 9.04 -8.63
CA LYS A 42 0.56 7.60 -8.47
C LYS A 42 0.48 7.12 -7.03
N ALA A 43 1.22 7.73 -6.11
CA ALA A 43 1.32 7.27 -4.73
C ALA A 43 -0.03 7.35 -3.99
N ILE A 44 -0.85 8.35 -4.32
CA ILE A 44 -2.21 8.45 -3.78
C ILE A 44 -3.11 7.28 -4.17
N HIS A 45 -2.96 6.75 -5.38
CA HIS A 45 -3.73 5.58 -5.82
C HIS A 45 -3.27 4.32 -5.08
N VAL A 46 -1.96 4.18 -4.79
CA VAL A 46 -1.44 3.10 -3.95
C VAL A 46 -2.08 3.15 -2.55
N LYS A 47 -2.06 4.31 -1.89
CA LYS A 47 -2.70 4.52 -0.58
C LYS A 47 -4.20 4.21 -0.59
N ARG A 48 -4.90 4.57 -1.68
CA ARG A 48 -6.35 4.38 -1.80
C ARG A 48 -6.77 2.96 -2.20
N THR A 49 -5.88 2.18 -2.79
CA THR A 49 -6.16 0.83 -3.30
C THR A 49 -5.47 -0.25 -2.45
N TRP A 50 -4.51 -0.98 -3.02
CA TRP A 50 -3.89 -2.15 -2.41
C TRP A 50 -3.11 -1.82 -1.13
N GLY A 51 -2.62 -0.59 -0.97
CA GLY A 51 -1.85 -0.17 0.21
C GLY A 51 -2.64 -0.26 1.52
N LYS A 52 -3.96 -0.23 1.47
CA LYS A 52 -4.85 -0.42 2.64
C LYS A 52 -4.70 -1.80 3.30
N ARG A 53 -4.23 -2.80 2.55
CA ARG A 53 -4.07 -4.17 3.05
C ARG A 53 -2.81 -4.36 3.88
N CYS A 54 -1.85 -3.44 3.82
CA CYS A 54 -0.65 -3.46 4.64
C CYS A 54 -0.98 -3.07 6.10
N ASN A 55 -0.25 -3.60 7.08
CA ASN A 55 -0.40 -3.16 8.47
C ASN A 55 0.21 -1.76 8.65
N ILE A 56 1.38 -1.56 8.04
CA ILE A 56 2.07 -0.28 8.00
C ILE A 56 2.39 0.01 6.53
N LEU A 57 2.10 1.23 6.08
CA LEU A 57 2.41 1.70 4.73
C LEU A 57 3.25 2.97 4.83
N VAL A 58 4.49 2.90 4.32
CA VAL A 58 5.43 4.03 4.32
C VAL A 58 5.80 4.37 2.88
N PHE A 59 5.76 5.66 2.56
CA PHE A 59 6.27 6.18 1.31
C PHE A 59 7.65 6.81 1.56
N MET A 60 8.65 6.47 0.76
CA MET A 60 9.94 7.14 0.80
C MET A 60 10.05 8.12 -0.36
N SER A 61 10.35 9.38 -0.06
CA SER A 61 10.45 10.44 -1.04
C SER A 61 11.56 11.41 -0.65
N SER A 62 12.02 12.25 -1.57
CA SER A 62 12.95 13.35 -1.21
C SER A 62 12.25 14.49 -0.48
N VAL A 63 10.91 14.51 -0.42
CA VAL A 63 10.10 15.57 0.22
C VAL A 63 9.00 14.93 1.06
N GLU A 64 8.69 15.56 2.19
CA GLU A 64 7.57 15.18 3.05
C GLU A 64 6.23 15.64 2.47
N ASP A 65 5.21 14.81 2.61
CA ASP A 65 3.85 15.10 2.17
C ASP A 65 2.88 14.56 3.22
N GLU A 66 2.18 15.45 3.91
CA GLU A 66 1.22 15.08 4.96
C GLU A 66 0.05 14.25 4.43
N SER A 67 -0.31 14.43 3.14
CA SER A 67 -1.40 13.68 2.51
C SER A 67 -1.00 12.23 2.20
N LEU A 68 0.29 11.96 2.10
CA LEU A 68 0.90 10.68 1.76
C LEU A 68 2.05 10.45 2.72
N PRO A 69 1.84 9.83 3.90
CA PRO A 69 2.79 9.83 5.01
C PRO A 69 4.19 9.40 4.55
N SER A 70 4.96 10.36 4.07
CA SER A 70 6.15 10.14 3.28
C SER A 70 7.33 10.64 4.06
N VAL A 71 8.28 9.75 4.26
CA VAL A 71 9.51 10.09 4.96
C VAL A 71 10.43 10.78 3.96
N ALA A 72 10.81 12.02 4.28
CA ALA A 72 11.78 12.78 3.51
C ALA A 72 13.18 12.20 3.74
N LEU A 73 13.79 11.67 2.69
CA LEU A 73 15.15 11.16 2.71
C LEU A 73 16.13 12.22 2.19
N PRO A 74 17.32 12.40 2.80
CA PRO A 74 18.32 13.38 2.39
C PRO A 74 19.13 12.91 1.16
N VAL A 75 18.44 12.50 0.10
CA VAL A 75 19.03 11.97 -1.14
C VAL A 75 18.31 12.55 -2.36
N GLY A 76 19.08 12.83 -3.40
CA GLY A 76 18.57 13.40 -4.65
C GLY A 76 17.58 12.47 -5.35
N GLU A 77 16.73 13.06 -6.20
CA GLU A 77 15.88 12.30 -7.12
C GLU A 77 16.69 11.83 -8.33
N GLY A 78 16.44 10.62 -8.81
CA GLY A 78 17.14 10.05 -9.95
C GLY A 78 17.38 8.54 -9.79
N ARG A 79 17.61 7.85 -10.89
CA ARG A 79 17.78 6.39 -10.89
C ARG A 79 19.13 5.97 -10.28
N GLU A 80 20.11 6.86 -10.40
CA GLU A 80 21.44 6.79 -9.81
C GLU A 80 21.42 6.86 -8.28
N ASN A 81 20.46 7.59 -7.70
CA ASN A 81 20.33 7.80 -6.26
C ASN A 81 19.42 6.77 -5.56
N LEU A 82 18.88 5.80 -6.31
CA LEU A 82 17.94 4.80 -5.75
C LEU A 82 18.58 3.92 -4.67
N TRP A 83 19.86 3.57 -4.82
CA TRP A 83 20.57 2.74 -3.85
C TRP A 83 20.65 3.39 -2.47
N GLY A 84 20.80 4.73 -2.43
CA GLY A 84 20.83 5.51 -1.18
C GLY A 84 19.47 5.67 -0.51
N LYS A 85 18.39 5.19 -1.13
CA LYS A 85 17.04 5.18 -0.55
C LYS A 85 16.69 3.85 0.13
N THR A 86 17.46 2.79 -0.14
CA THR A 86 17.28 1.46 0.47
C THR A 86 17.85 1.43 1.89
N PRO A 87 17.08 0.96 2.90
CA PRO A 87 17.61 0.71 4.23
C PRO A 87 18.61 -0.45 4.28
#